data_AF-A0A2N8MYM3-F1
#
_entry.id   AF-A0A2N8MYM3-F1
#
_cell.length_a   1.000
_cell.length_b   1.000
_cell.length_c   1.000
_cell.angle_alpha   90.00
_cell.angle_beta   90.00
_cell.angle_gamma   90.00
#
_symmetry.space_group_name_H-M   'P 1'
#
loop_
_entity.id
_entity.type
_entity.pdbx_description
1 polymer ?
#
loop_
_entity_poly.entity_id
_entity_poly.type
_entity_poly.pdbx_seq_one_letter_code
_entity_poly.pdbx_strand_id
1 'polypeptide(L)'
;MRCRHLVPALLLTIGLIGGCAGSSPLPSAQEFVSAAADSLVSLRSVRFTLGVNGVVTGLPVRGLDGEVSLEGGAVGNADLQDDFERMKVKYRLSGSEITLSGPDGERMIPASAPYTPQAMLGAEGGLRRLLTGATELKGERWERVQDTDSFRIAAKVPAAVIGGIVPEIRSDVFVKLWISKDEPRRLVRVWLQVPPTSPQDFAVMLELALTRHDAVVVGGGR
;
A
#
# COMPACT_ATOMS: atom_id res chain seq x y z
N MET A 1 -65.30 -36.40 -50.61
CA MET A 1 -64.01 -36.71 -51.27
C MET A 1 -63.05 -35.53 -51.04
N ARG A 2 -61.82 -35.82 -50.59
CA ARG A 2 -60.60 -34.96 -50.60
C ARG A 2 -60.65 -33.70 -49.70
N CYS A 3 -60.12 -33.71 -48.47
CA CYS A 3 -58.72 -33.76 -48.01
C CYS A 3 -57.97 -32.41 -48.15
N ARG A 4 -57.14 -32.09 -47.13
CA ARG A 4 -56.06 -31.04 -47.03
C ARG A 4 -56.49 -29.79 -46.24
N HIS A 5 -55.79 -29.27 -45.22
CA HIS A 5 -54.54 -29.61 -44.52
C HIS A 5 -54.59 -28.90 -43.16
N LEU A 6 -54.41 -29.63 -42.06
CA LEU A 6 -54.16 -29.04 -40.73
C LEU A 6 -52.65 -28.87 -40.56
N VAL A 7 -52.17 -27.63 -40.57
CA VAL A 7 -50.80 -27.27 -40.18
C VAL A 7 -50.86 -26.81 -38.73
N PRO A 8 -50.22 -27.51 -37.76
CA PRO A 8 -49.99 -26.92 -36.45
C PRO A 8 -48.73 -26.05 -36.53
N ALA A 9 -48.90 -24.73 -36.35
CA ALA A 9 -47.81 -23.80 -36.16
C ALA A 9 -47.19 -24.04 -34.76
N LEU A 10 -46.06 -24.73 -34.73
CA LEU A 10 -45.25 -24.92 -33.54
C LEU A 10 -44.45 -23.63 -33.29
N LEU A 11 -44.98 -22.74 -32.46
CA LEU A 11 -44.28 -21.57 -31.94
C LEU A 11 -43.29 -22.02 -30.86
N LEU A 12 -42.04 -22.25 -31.26
CA LEU A 12 -40.92 -22.47 -30.36
C LEU A 12 -40.48 -21.11 -29.79
N THR A 13 -41.04 -20.72 -28.65
CA THR A 13 -40.57 -19.56 -27.87
C THR A 13 -39.31 -19.96 -27.11
N ILE A 14 -38.14 -19.69 -27.70
CA ILE A 14 -36.86 -19.76 -26.99
C ILE A 14 -36.83 -18.61 -25.99
N GLY A 15 -37.13 -18.93 -24.73
CA GLY A 15 -36.93 -18.04 -23.59
C GLY A 15 -35.43 -17.81 -23.41
N LEU A 16 -34.95 -16.68 -23.90
CA LEU A 16 -33.60 -16.20 -23.63
C LEU A 16 -33.57 -15.75 -22.16
N ILE A 17 -33.28 -16.67 -21.24
CA ILE A 17 -32.91 -16.32 -19.88
C ILE A 17 -31.50 -15.74 -19.96
N GLY A 18 -31.42 -14.45 -20.28
CA GLY A 18 -30.21 -13.65 -20.13
C GLY A 18 -29.91 -13.52 -18.64
N GLY A 19 -29.34 -14.57 -18.06
CA GLY A 19 -28.71 -14.52 -16.75
C GLY A 19 -27.53 -13.57 -16.83
N CYS A 20 -27.78 -12.30 -16.50
CA CYS A 20 -26.71 -11.37 -16.17
C CYS A 20 -25.98 -12.01 -14.99
N ALA A 21 -24.81 -12.60 -15.23
CA ALA A 21 -23.92 -13.07 -14.18
C ALA A 21 -23.39 -11.83 -13.47
N GLY A 22 -24.24 -11.27 -12.59
CA GLY A 22 -23.90 -10.15 -11.73
C GLY A 22 -22.78 -10.62 -10.82
N SER A 23 -21.65 -9.92 -10.89
CA SER A 23 -20.55 -10.11 -9.95
C SER A 23 -21.11 -10.11 -8.53
N SER A 24 -20.70 -11.10 -7.72
CA SER A 24 -21.07 -11.14 -6.31
C SER A 24 -20.84 -9.77 -5.67
N PRO A 25 -21.76 -9.29 -4.82
CA PRO A 25 -21.59 -8.00 -4.16
C PRO A 25 -20.22 -7.92 -3.49
N LEU A 26 -19.52 -6.82 -3.71
CA LEU A 26 -18.25 -6.56 -3.02
C LEU A 26 -18.51 -6.34 -1.53
N PRO A 27 -17.59 -6.76 -0.64
CA PRO A 27 -17.75 -6.53 0.79
C PRO A 27 -17.61 -5.03 1.14
N SER A 28 -17.96 -4.68 2.37
CA SER A 28 -17.82 -3.32 2.88
C SER A 28 -16.35 -2.89 2.93
N ALA A 29 -16.00 -1.85 2.17
CA ALA A 29 -14.67 -1.26 2.21
C ALA A 29 -14.33 -0.69 3.60
N GLN A 30 -15.31 -0.09 4.27
CA GLN A 30 -15.13 0.45 5.62
C GLN A 30 -14.75 -0.63 6.62
N GLU A 31 -15.43 -1.78 6.61
CA GLU A 31 -15.13 -2.89 7.52
C GLU A 31 -13.72 -3.47 7.27
N PHE A 32 -13.30 -3.56 6.01
CA PHE A 32 -11.94 -4.02 5.67
C PHE A 32 -10.88 -3.03 6.14
N VAL A 33 -11.06 -1.74 5.88
CA VAL A 33 -10.11 -0.69 6.31
C VAL A 33 -10.03 -0.60 7.84
N SER A 34 -11.17 -0.67 8.54
CA SER A 34 -11.18 -0.65 10.01
C SER A 34 -10.47 -1.85 10.61
N ALA A 35 -10.78 -3.07 10.15
CA ALA A 35 -10.10 -4.28 10.63
C ALA A 35 -8.59 -4.27 10.33
N ALA A 36 -8.18 -3.74 9.17
CA ALA A 36 -6.77 -3.55 8.87
C ALA A 36 -6.10 -2.50 9.76
N ALA A 37 -6.80 -1.42 10.11
CA ALA A 37 -6.29 -0.46 11.09
C ALA A 37 -6.13 -1.09 12.48
N ASP A 38 -7.04 -1.97 12.88
CA ASP A 38 -6.99 -2.68 14.16
C ASP A 38 -5.83 -3.68 14.20
N SER A 39 -5.57 -4.41 13.10
CA SER A 39 -4.44 -5.35 13.03
C SER A 39 -3.08 -4.66 13.12
N LEU A 40 -2.99 -3.37 12.78
CA LEU A 40 -1.77 -2.56 12.91
C LEU A 40 -1.47 -2.12 14.36
N VAL A 41 -2.43 -2.16 15.27
CA VAL A 41 -2.24 -1.78 16.69
C VAL A 41 -1.15 -2.64 17.34
N SER A 42 -1.15 -3.93 17.03
CA SER A 42 -0.18 -4.90 17.54
C SER A 42 1.03 -5.11 16.64
N LEU A 43 1.12 -4.44 15.48
CA LEU A 43 2.23 -4.64 14.55
C LEU A 43 3.54 -4.11 15.17
N ARG A 44 4.49 -5.01 15.38
CA ARG A 44 5.83 -4.76 15.93
C ARG A 44 6.91 -4.82 14.87
N SER A 45 6.78 -5.69 13.88
CA SER A 45 7.75 -5.81 12.79
C SER A 45 7.09 -6.08 11.44
N VAL A 46 7.75 -5.63 10.37
CA VAL A 46 7.28 -5.89 9.00
C VAL A 46 8.45 -5.81 8.01
N ARG A 47 8.42 -6.66 6.98
CA ARG A 47 9.25 -6.47 5.78
C ARG A 47 8.53 -5.59 4.79
N PHE A 48 9.22 -4.60 4.27
CA PHE A 48 8.67 -3.66 3.32
C PHE A 48 9.54 -3.48 2.08
N THR A 49 8.87 -3.09 1.00
CA THR A 49 9.51 -2.51 -0.17
C THR A 49 8.77 -1.21 -0.50
N LEU A 50 9.51 -0.11 -0.65
CA LEU A 50 9.01 1.20 -1.07
C LEU A 50 9.61 1.53 -2.44
N GLY A 51 8.80 1.99 -3.37
CA GLY A 51 9.23 2.60 -4.62
C GLY A 51 8.63 3.98 -4.79
N VAL A 52 9.41 4.90 -5.33
CA VAL A 52 9.00 6.27 -5.67
C VAL A 52 9.27 6.51 -7.15
N ASN A 53 8.21 6.79 -7.90
CA ASN A 53 8.25 7.15 -9.31
C ASN A 53 7.88 8.63 -9.46
N GLY A 54 8.87 9.44 -9.79
CA GLY A 54 8.79 10.90 -9.77
C GLY A 54 9.77 11.48 -8.75
N VAL A 55 9.61 12.76 -8.43
CA VAL A 55 10.46 13.48 -7.47
C VAL A 55 9.58 14.05 -6.37
N VAL A 56 9.88 13.70 -5.12
CA VAL A 56 9.29 14.34 -3.94
C VAL A 56 10.34 15.29 -3.36
N THR A 57 10.11 16.59 -3.50
CA THR A 57 11.06 17.61 -3.02
C THR A 57 11.31 17.45 -1.52
N GLY A 58 12.58 17.31 -1.13
CA GLY A 58 12.99 17.11 0.26
C GLY A 58 13.07 15.64 0.70
N LEU A 59 12.70 14.68 -0.15
CA LEU A 59 12.79 13.26 0.13
C LEU A 59 13.71 12.58 -0.91
N PRO A 60 15.01 12.39 -0.61
CA PRO A 60 16.00 11.87 -1.56
C PRO A 60 15.94 10.33 -1.69
N VAL A 61 14.73 9.77 -1.77
CA VAL A 61 14.48 8.32 -1.80
C VAL A 61 13.78 7.95 -3.09
N ARG A 62 14.39 7.06 -3.88
CA ARG A 62 13.73 6.39 -5.02
C ARG A 62 13.16 5.04 -4.64
N GLY A 63 13.79 4.36 -3.69
CA GLY A 63 13.29 3.10 -3.20
C GLY A 63 14.01 2.60 -1.97
N LEU A 64 13.30 1.79 -1.20
CA LEU A 64 13.80 1.11 -0.01
C LEU A 64 13.34 -0.34 -0.07
N ASP A 65 14.16 -1.25 0.43
CA ASP A 65 13.77 -2.64 0.66
C ASP A 65 14.41 -3.08 1.97
N GLY A 66 13.62 -3.61 2.90
CA GLY A 66 14.17 -3.95 4.21
C GLY A 66 13.14 -4.45 5.21
N GLU A 67 13.59 -4.54 6.46
CA GLU A 67 12.78 -4.90 7.61
C GLU A 67 12.83 -3.77 8.62
N VAL A 68 11.69 -3.50 9.24
CA VAL A 68 11.56 -2.52 10.32
C VAL A 68 10.90 -3.20 11.52
N SER A 69 11.38 -2.87 12.71
CA SER A 69 10.85 -3.34 13.99
C SER A 69 10.92 -2.25 15.07
N LEU A 70 10.00 -2.27 16.02
CA LEU A 70 10.01 -1.33 17.14
C LEU A 70 11.21 -1.53 18.07
N GLU A 71 11.70 -2.77 18.17
CA GLU A 71 12.78 -3.16 19.08
C GLU A 71 14.17 -3.07 18.42
N GLY A 72 14.26 -3.35 17.12
CA GLY A 72 15.53 -3.51 16.40
C GLY A 72 15.85 -2.43 15.37
N GLY A 73 15.00 -1.39 15.24
CA GLY A 73 15.22 -0.34 14.25
C GLY A 73 14.82 -0.77 12.85
N ALA A 74 15.59 -0.39 11.83
CA ALA A 74 15.34 -0.81 10.45
C ALA A 74 16.64 -1.14 9.71
N VAL A 75 16.61 -2.15 8.85
CA VAL A 75 17.78 -2.56 8.05
C VAL A 75 17.38 -2.93 6.64
N GLY A 76 18.22 -2.60 5.67
CA GLY A 76 17.92 -2.93 4.28
C GLY A 76 18.83 -2.26 3.26
N ASN A 77 18.30 -2.12 2.05
CA ASN A 77 18.92 -1.43 0.93
C ASN A 77 18.12 -0.17 0.58
N ALA A 78 18.82 0.89 0.23
CA ALA A 78 18.25 2.14 -0.23
C ALA A 78 18.80 2.52 -1.61
N ASP A 79 17.89 2.98 -2.47
CA ASP A 79 18.20 3.68 -3.72
C ASP A 79 17.89 5.16 -3.48
N LEU A 80 18.93 5.93 -3.27
CA LEU A 80 18.86 7.35 -2.93
C LEU A 80 19.19 8.18 -4.17
N GLN A 81 18.52 9.31 -4.29
CA GLN A 81 18.83 10.30 -5.33
C GLN A 81 18.65 11.70 -4.76
N ASP A 82 19.71 12.50 -4.84
CA ASP A 82 19.65 13.94 -4.70
C ASP A 82 19.82 14.62 -6.08
N ASP A 83 19.96 15.94 -6.08
CA ASP A 83 20.04 16.74 -7.31
C ASP A 83 21.28 16.41 -8.17
N PHE A 84 22.31 15.80 -7.59
CA PHE A 84 23.62 15.62 -8.24
C PHE A 84 24.00 14.16 -8.43
N GLU A 85 23.55 13.28 -7.54
CA GLU A 85 24.01 11.90 -7.49
C GLU A 85 22.88 10.91 -7.19
N ARG A 86 23.01 9.72 -7.79
CA ARG A 86 22.22 8.55 -7.43
C ARG A 86 23.14 7.50 -6.84
N MET A 87 22.79 7.02 -5.64
CA MET A 87 23.59 6.04 -4.91
C MET A 87 22.73 4.89 -4.40
N LYS A 88 23.27 3.67 -4.49
CA LYS A 88 22.68 2.48 -3.88
C LYS A 88 23.53 2.08 -2.68
N VAL A 89 22.91 2.05 -1.50
CA VAL A 89 23.58 1.79 -0.23
C VAL A 89 22.81 0.80 0.61
N LYS A 90 23.49 0.18 1.57
CA LYS A 90 22.82 -0.49 2.70
C LYS A 90 22.51 0.56 3.75
N TYR A 91 21.40 0.39 4.48
CA TYR A 91 21.08 1.22 5.62
C TYR A 91 20.85 0.39 6.88
N ARG A 92 21.19 0.97 8.03
CA ARG A 92 20.81 0.49 9.37
C ARG A 92 20.39 1.69 10.21
N LEU A 93 19.12 1.72 10.58
CA LEU A 93 18.56 2.63 11.56
C LEU A 93 18.63 1.96 12.94
N SER A 94 19.31 2.60 13.89
CA SER A 94 19.37 2.18 15.30
C SER A 94 19.26 3.42 16.18
N GLY A 95 18.28 3.44 17.09
CA GLY A 95 18.00 4.63 17.90
C GLY A 95 17.65 5.84 17.03
N SER A 96 18.47 6.89 17.11
CA SER A 96 18.31 8.15 16.36
C SER A 96 19.27 8.30 15.19
N GLU A 97 19.96 7.24 14.77
CA GLU A 97 20.99 7.30 13.74
C GLU A 97 20.73 6.28 12.63
N ILE A 98 21.01 6.71 11.39
CA ILE A 98 21.03 5.87 10.20
C ILE A 98 22.48 5.75 9.74
N THR A 99 23.02 4.54 9.79
CA THR A 99 24.28 4.19 9.12
C THR A 99 23.98 3.82 7.67
N LEU A 100 24.61 4.52 6.73
CA LEU A 100 24.61 4.20 5.30
C LEU A 100 25.96 3.60 4.93
N SER A 101 25.97 2.40 4.35
CA SER A 101 27.19 1.71 3.93
C SER A 101 27.20 1.55 2.41
N GLY A 102 28.17 2.16 1.74
CA GLY A 102 28.34 2.16 0.28
C GLY A 102 29.80 1.89 -0.14
N PRO A 103 30.11 2.00 -1.45
CA PRO A 103 31.47 1.81 -1.96
C PRO A 103 32.50 2.75 -1.34
N ASP A 104 32.10 3.99 -1.03
CA ASP A 104 32.97 5.03 -0.46
C ASP A 104 33.11 4.95 1.07
N GLY A 105 32.57 3.90 1.69
CA GLY A 105 32.62 3.65 3.13
C GLY A 105 31.29 3.84 3.85
N GLU A 106 31.35 4.04 5.16
CA GLU A 106 30.18 4.25 6.01
C GLU A 106 29.99 5.73 6.34
N ARG A 107 28.73 6.18 6.29
CA ARG A 107 28.31 7.51 6.69
C ARG A 107 27.15 7.41 7.67
N MET A 108 27.21 8.14 8.77
CA MET A 108 26.12 8.25 9.73
C MET A 108 25.34 9.56 9.50
N ILE A 109 24.02 9.47 9.52
CA ILE A 109 23.11 10.62 9.45
C ILE A 109 22.04 10.49 10.55
N PRO A 110 21.49 11.61 11.05
CA PRO A 110 20.41 11.55 12.01
C PRO A 110 19.14 10.99 11.35
N ALA A 111 18.41 10.16 12.09
CA ALA A 111 17.05 9.78 11.74
C ALA A 111 16.12 10.98 11.96
N SER A 112 15.32 11.33 10.96
CA SER A 112 14.27 12.33 11.19
C SER A 112 13.13 11.69 11.98
N ALA A 113 12.55 12.45 12.93
CA ALA A 113 11.45 11.99 13.77
C ALA A 113 10.29 11.30 13.00
N PRO A 114 9.81 11.80 11.85
CA PRO A 114 8.73 11.14 11.11
C PRO A 114 9.16 9.80 10.49
N TYR A 115 10.46 9.55 10.28
CA TYR A 115 10.98 8.36 9.61
C TYR A 115 11.66 7.39 10.60
N THR A 116 10.98 7.14 11.71
CA THR A 116 11.38 6.16 12.74
C THR A 116 10.41 4.97 12.78
N PRO A 117 10.82 3.80 13.28
CA PRO A 117 9.91 2.66 13.47
C PRO A 117 8.69 3.03 14.32
N GLN A 118 8.89 3.80 15.39
CA GLN A 118 7.84 4.26 16.30
C GLN A 118 6.86 5.22 15.62
N ALA A 119 7.32 6.02 14.65
CA ALA A 119 6.45 6.88 13.87
C ALA A 119 5.61 6.12 12.84
N MET A 120 6.03 4.92 12.42
CA MET A 120 5.38 4.14 11.36
C MET A 120 4.51 2.98 11.87
N LEU A 121 4.95 2.28 12.92
CA LEU A 121 4.32 1.05 13.44
C LEU A 121 3.55 1.29 14.75
N GLY A 122 2.69 0.34 15.10
CA GLY A 122 1.91 0.35 16.34
C GLY A 122 0.65 1.21 16.32
N ALA A 123 0.04 1.36 17.50
CA ALA A 123 -1.25 2.04 17.70
C ALA A 123 -1.28 3.49 17.19
N GLU A 124 -0.16 4.20 17.36
CA GLU A 124 0.02 5.57 16.88
C GLU A 124 0.98 5.59 15.68
N GLY A 125 1.02 4.52 14.88
CA GLY A 125 1.87 4.43 13.71
C GLY A 125 1.26 5.12 12.48
N GLY A 126 2.12 5.62 11.60
CA GLY A 126 1.75 6.24 10.33
C GLY A 126 0.90 5.32 9.43
N LEU A 127 1.18 4.01 9.42
CA LEU A 127 0.37 3.04 8.66
C LEU A 127 -1.07 3.00 9.15
N ARG A 128 -1.27 3.02 10.48
CA ARG A 128 -2.62 3.04 11.05
C ARG A 128 -3.29 4.39 10.81
N ARG A 129 -2.57 5.50 11.02
CA ARG A 129 -3.07 6.85 10.72
C ARG A 129 -3.54 6.99 9.27
N LEU A 130 -2.82 6.39 8.31
CA LEU A 130 -3.21 6.35 6.90
C LEU A 130 -4.59 5.71 6.72
N LEU A 131 -4.81 4.53 7.32
CA LEU A 131 -6.06 3.79 7.21
C LEU A 131 -7.22 4.50 7.91
N THR A 132 -7.01 4.99 9.14
CA THR A 132 -8.07 5.67 9.91
C THR A 132 -8.40 7.06 9.37
N GLY A 133 -7.46 7.72 8.69
CA GLY A 133 -7.67 9.03 8.07
C GLY A 133 -8.10 8.97 6.61
N ALA A 134 -8.23 7.77 6.03
CA ALA A 134 -8.72 7.60 4.66
C ALA A 134 -10.22 7.89 4.56
N THR A 135 -10.60 8.63 3.53
CA THR A 135 -11.99 8.99 3.21
C THR A 135 -12.36 8.44 1.84
N GLU A 136 -13.65 8.56 1.46
CA GLU A 136 -14.16 8.16 0.15
C GLU A 136 -13.85 6.68 -0.19
N LEU A 137 -13.91 5.82 0.83
CA LEU A 137 -13.58 4.40 0.69
C LEU A 137 -14.51 3.71 -0.31
N LYS A 138 -13.93 3.16 -1.37
CA LYS A 138 -14.65 2.44 -2.41
C LYS A 138 -13.98 1.11 -2.71
N GLY A 139 -14.68 0.03 -2.41
CA GLY A 139 -14.28 -1.31 -2.83
C GLY A 139 -14.28 -1.42 -4.35
N GLU A 140 -13.18 -1.91 -4.93
CA GLU A 140 -13.05 -2.01 -6.39
C GLU A 140 -13.11 -3.44 -6.89
N ARG A 141 -12.27 -4.34 -6.36
CA ARG A 141 -12.21 -5.75 -6.77
C ARG A 141 -11.34 -6.58 -5.86
N TRP A 142 -11.48 -7.90 -5.98
CA TRP A 142 -10.50 -8.86 -5.48
C TRP A 142 -9.33 -8.99 -6.46
N GLU A 143 -8.11 -9.05 -5.95
CA GLU A 143 -6.93 -9.43 -6.73
C GLU A 143 -5.83 -10.05 -5.86
N ARG A 144 -5.03 -10.93 -6.45
CA ARG A 144 -3.86 -11.53 -5.82
C ARG A 144 -2.68 -10.55 -5.92
N VAL A 145 -2.07 -10.21 -4.78
CA VAL A 145 -0.88 -9.35 -4.68
C VAL A 145 0.09 -9.97 -3.69
N GLN A 146 1.38 -10.09 -4.06
CA GLN A 146 2.41 -10.70 -3.20
C GLN A 146 1.94 -12.06 -2.64
N ASP A 147 1.42 -12.90 -3.54
CA ASP A 147 0.82 -14.19 -3.23
C ASP A 147 -0.35 -14.20 -2.23
N THR A 148 -0.89 -13.03 -1.89
CA THR A 148 -2.01 -12.85 -0.95
C THR A 148 -3.28 -12.43 -1.69
N ASP A 149 -4.37 -13.17 -1.53
CA ASP A 149 -5.70 -12.75 -2.02
C ASP A 149 -6.13 -11.51 -1.24
N SER A 150 -6.35 -10.40 -1.95
CA SER A 150 -6.54 -9.09 -1.35
C SER A 150 -7.75 -8.37 -1.93
N PHE A 151 -8.48 -7.65 -1.08
CA PHE A 151 -9.49 -6.71 -1.52
C PHE A 151 -8.84 -5.36 -1.81
N ARG A 152 -8.99 -4.87 -3.05
CA ARG A 152 -8.50 -3.56 -3.45
C ARG A 152 -9.55 -2.50 -3.20
N ILE A 153 -9.16 -1.45 -2.48
CA ILE A 153 -10.01 -0.33 -2.08
C ILE A 153 -9.37 0.96 -2.56
N ALA A 154 -10.12 1.78 -3.28
CA ALA A 154 -9.75 3.17 -3.57
C ALA A 154 -10.18 4.07 -2.42
N ALA A 155 -9.37 5.10 -2.15
CA ALA A 155 -9.61 6.07 -1.09
C ALA A 155 -8.95 7.41 -1.44
N LYS A 156 -9.32 8.43 -0.68
CA LYS A 156 -8.62 9.71 -0.61
C LYS A 156 -8.01 9.88 0.77
N VAL A 157 -6.83 10.47 0.87
CA VAL A 157 -6.22 10.84 2.15
C VAL A 157 -5.97 12.35 2.16
N PRO A 158 -6.55 13.09 3.14
CA PRO A 158 -6.35 14.54 3.22
C PRO A 158 -4.89 14.93 3.46
N ALA A 159 -4.49 16.11 2.97
CA ALA A 159 -3.17 16.70 3.15
C ALA A 159 -2.71 16.70 4.62
N ALA A 160 -3.60 17.03 5.55
CA ALA A 160 -3.31 17.07 6.98
C ALA A 160 -2.96 15.68 7.56
N VAL A 161 -3.54 14.61 7.01
CA VAL A 161 -3.26 13.23 7.43
C VAL A 161 -1.93 12.78 6.81
N ILE A 162 -1.78 12.89 5.48
CA ILE A 162 -0.58 12.39 4.80
C ILE A 162 0.66 13.19 5.18
N GLY A 163 0.55 14.50 5.40
CA GLY A 163 1.66 15.35 5.88
C GLY A 163 2.14 15.00 7.30
N GLY A 164 1.31 14.31 8.10
CA GLY A 164 1.72 13.75 9.39
C GLY A 164 2.50 12.43 9.27
N ILE A 165 2.61 11.87 8.07
CA ILE A 165 3.29 10.59 7.77
C ILE A 165 4.51 10.85 6.88
N VAL A 166 4.31 11.62 5.81
CA VAL A 166 5.34 12.04 4.83
C VAL A 166 5.27 13.57 4.73
N PRO A 167 6.03 14.32 5.55
CA PRO A 167 5.89 15.78 5.68
C PRO A 167 6.15 16.59 4.40
N GLU A 168 6.83 15.99 3.42
CA GLU A 168 7.08 16.60 2.12
C GLU A 168 5.81 16.64 1.25
N ILE A 169 4.80 15.81 1.54
CA ILE A 169 3.52 15.80 0.83
C ILE A 169 2.56 16.77 1.52
N ARG A 170 2.19 17.85 0.80
CA ARG A 170 1.33 18.93 1.30
C ARG A 170 -0.03 19.04 0.62
N SER A 171 -0.37 18.06 -0.22
CA SER A 171 -1.63 17.99 -0.95
C SER A 171 -2.41 16.73 -0.57
N ASP A 172 -3.71 16.74 -0.85
CA ASP A 172 -4.51 15.53 -0.78
C ASP A 172 -3.95 14.48 -1.76
N VAL A 173 -3.97 13.22 -1.36
CA VAL A 173 -3.49 12.11 -2.20
C VAL A 173 -4.60 11.12 -2.50
N PHE A 174 -4.51 10.49 -3.68
CA PHE A 174 -5.34 9.34 -4.02
C PHE A 174 -4.61 8.07 -3.61
N VAL A 175 -5.31 7.16 -2.96
CA VAL A 175 -4.72 5.93 -2.41
C VAL A 175 -5.48 4.71 -2.92
N LYS A 176 -4.74 3.65 -3.22
CA LYS A 176 -5.26 2.29 -3.34
C LYS A 176 -4.65 1.45 -2.23
N LEU A 177 -5.52 0.74 -1.52
CA LEU A 177 -5.19 -0.14 -0.41
C LEU A 177 -5.47 -1.57 -0.85
N TRP A 178 -4.56 -2.48 -0.49
CA TRP A 178 -4.77 -3.91 -0.60
C TRP A 178 -4.79 -4.51 0.78
N ILE A 179 -5.92 -5.09 1.13
CA ILE A 179 -6.13 -5.69 2.45
C ILE A 179 -6.40 -7.17 2.26
N SER A 180 -5.69 -8.03 3.00
CA SER A 180 -5.84 -9.47 2.88
C SER A 180 -7.29 -9.90 3.10
N LYS A 181 -7.73 -10.91 2.35
CA LYS A 181 -9.04 -11.53 2.53
C LYS A 181 -9.20 -12.14 3.92
N ASP A 182 -8.14 -12.80 4.39
CA ASP A 182 -8.16 -13.56 5.64
C ASP A 182 -7.99 -12.65 6.85
N GLU A 183 -8.64 -13.03 7.96
CA GLU A 183 -8.44 -12.41 9.27
C GLU A 183 -6.98 -12.59 9.74
N PRO A 184 -6.36 -11.60 10.40
CA PRO A 184 -6.97 -10.38 10.97
C PRO A 184 -7.09 -9.21 9.98
N ARG A 185 -7.09 -9.46 8.66
CA ARG A 185 -7.07 -8.45 7.59
C ARG A 185 -5.84 -7.56 7.68
N ARG A 186 -4.77 -7.97 7.03
CA ARG A 186 -3.50 -7.25 7.01
C ARG A 186 -3.45 -6.28 5.84
N LEU A 187 -2.88 -5.11 6.06
CA LEU A 187 -2.49 -4.23 4.96
C LEU A 187 -1.33 -4.88 4.19
N VAL A 188 -1.56 -5.25 2.93
CA VAL A 188 -0.60 -5.93 2.06
C VAL A 188 0.16 -4.92 1.21
N ARG A 189 -0.55 -3.92 0.69
CA ARG A 189 0.05 -2.89 -0.17
C ARG A 189 -0.69 -1.57 -0.05
N VAL A 190 0.06 -0.50 -0.20
CA VAL A 190 -0.41 0.86 -0.42
C VAL A 190 0.19 1.34 -1.74
N TRP A 191 -0.65 1.90 -2.58
CA TRP A 191 -0.22 2.71 -3.71
C TRP A 191 -0.82 4.09 -3.52
N LEU A 192 -0.03 5.14 -3.60
CA LEU A 192 -0.52 6.50 -3.50
C LEU A 192 0.02 7.36 -4.63
N GLN A 193 -0.81 8.33 -5.02
CA GLN A 193 -0.48 9.31 -6.02
C GLN A 193 -0.61 10.70 -5.43
N VAL A 194 0.48 11.45 -5.50
CA VAL A 194 0.50 12.89 -5.25
C VAL A 194 0.11 13.58 -6.56
N PRO A 195 -1.00 14.32 -6.61
CA PRO A 195 -1.39 15.03 -7.81
C PRO A 195 -0.38 16.16 -8.11
N PRO A 196 -0.19 16.50 -9.40
CA PRO A 196 0.66 17.62 -9.78
C PRO A 196 0.10 18.94 -9.22
N THR A 197 0.96 19.81 -8.74
CA THR A 197 0.59 21.11 -8.16
C THR A 197 0.56 22.24 -9.19
N SER A 198 1.20 22.04 -10.33
CA SER A 198 1.19 22.95 -11.46
C SER A 198 1.07 22.17 -12.79
N PRO A 199 0.65 22.80 -13.89
CA PRO A 199 0.53 22.12 -15.19
C PRO A 199 1.83 21.52 -15.75
N GLN A 200 2.98 21.92 -15.20
CA GLN A 200 4.30 21.47 -15.63
C GLN A 200 4.83 20.32 -14.76
N ASP A 201 4.15 20.04 -13.64
CA ASP A 201 4.51 18.94 -12.75
C ASP A 201 3.88 17.64 -13.25
N PHE A 202 4.58 16.54 -13.02
CA PHE A 202 4.02 15.20 -13.19
C PHE A 202 3.52 14.68 -11.85
N ALA A 203 2.49 13.83 -11.89
CA ALA A 203 2.06 13.10 -10.70
C ALA A 203 3.21 12.25 -10.16
N VAL A 204 3.37 12.25 -8.84
CA VAL A 204 4.36 11.40 -8.16
C VAL A 204 3.65 10.19 -7.59
N MET A 205 4.22 9.02 -7.79
CA MET A 205 3.62 7.75 -7.41
C MET A 205 4.51 7.02 -6.41
N LEU A 206 3.96 6.68 -5.26
CA LEU A 206 4.64 5.90 -4.24
C LEU A 206 3.93 4.56 -4.08
N GLU A 207 4.69 3.47 -4.00
CA GLU A 207 4.16 2.13 -3.77
C GLU A 207 4.90 1.51 -2.58
N LEU A 208 4.16 1.15 -1.55
CA LEU A 208 4.63 0.47 -0.35
C LEU A 208 4.00 -0.92 -0.30
N ALA A 209 4.84 -1.94 -0.35
CA ALA A 209 4.45 -3.33 -0.24
C ALA A 209 4.89 -3.87 1.13
N LEU A 210 4.01 -4.58 1.84
CA LEU A 210 4.22 -5.10 3.19
C LEU A 210 4.10 -6.62 3.18
N THR A 211 5.02 -7.30 3.88
CA THR A 211 5.04 -8.75 4.05
C THR A 211 5.60 -9.11 5.42
N ARG A 212 5.47 -10.37 5.83
CA ARG A 212 6.10 -10.88 7.06
C ARG A 212 5.77 -10.04 8.32
N HIS A 213 4.49 -9.67 8.46
CA HIS A 213 3.99 -8.98 9.66
C HIS A 213 4.28 -9.83 10.89
N ASP A 214 4.97 -9.26 11.87
CA ASP A 214 5.37 -9.88 13.13
C ASP A 214 6.10 -11.22 12.97
N ALA A 215 6.77 -11.42 11.83
CA ALA A 215 7.61 -12.59 11.65
C ALA A 215 8.83 -12.49 12.58
N VAL A 216 9.15 -13.60 13.25
CA VAL A 216 10.40 -13.74 13.99
C VAL A 216 11.56 -13.53 13.02
N VAL A 217 12.42 -12.57 13.28
CA VAL A 217 13.65 -12.35 12.50
C VAL A 217 14.57 -13.55 12.74
N VAL A 218 14.48 -14.55 11.86
CA VAL A 218 15.42 -15.68 11.85
C VAL A 218 16.76 -15.16 11.34
N GLY A 219 17.56 -14.56 12.23
CA GLY A 219 18.84 -13.96 11.87
C GLY A 219 19.52 -13.11 12.94
N GLY A 220 18.84 -12.76 14.04
CA GLY A 220 19.45 -12.08 15.20
C GLY A 220 20.31 -13.00 16.08
N GLY A 221 21.04 -13.93 15.49
CA GLY A 221 21.91 -14.87 16.20
C GLY A 221 23.34 -14.38 16.26
N ARG A 222 23.70 -13.80 17.42
CA ARG A 222 25.04 -13.50 17.95
C ARG A 222 25.91 -12.50 17.19
#